data_AF-A0A2W5ZHF2-F1
#
_entry.id   AF-A0A2W5ZHF2-F1
#
_cell.length_a   1.000
_cell.length_b   1.000
_cell.length_c   1.000
_cell.angle_alpha   90.00
_cell.angle_beta   90.00
_cell.angle_gamma   90.00
#
_symmetry.space_group_name_H-M   'P 1'
#
loop_
_entity.id
_entity.type
_entity.pdbx_description
1 polymer ?
#
loop_
_entity_poly.entity_id
_entity_poly.type
_entity_poly.pdbx_seq_one_letter_code
_entity_poly.pdbx_strand_id
1 'polypeptide(L)'
;MVRLRPRRARCASCQLTHVLLPVFALLRRRDLAEVIGEALRSRHLEGLSRREMAERAGVVADTARGWLRRFDERAEAIRADFAALAHRYDPQLPPIEPRGSPCADALEAIGVAAAAAVRLLGPAPLWDFVAGASGGRLLSNTSCPLPGPA
;
A
#
# COMPACT_ATOMS: atom_id res chain seq x y z
N MET A 1 -7.70 -16.28 -10.17
CA MET A 1 -6.38 -16.13 -9.50
C MET A 1 -5.32 -15.88 -10.56
N VAL A 2 -4.54 -14.81 -10.44
CA VAL A 2 -3.48 -14.48 -11.41
C VAL A 2 -2.21 -15.26 -11.03
N ARG A 3 -1.61 -15.96 -12.00
CA ARG A 3 -0.33 -16.66 -11.81
C ARG A 3 0.80 -15.79 -12.33
N LEU A 4 1.66 -15.32 -11.42
CA LEU A 4 2.83 -14.52 -11.76
C LEU A 4 4.08 -15.40 -11.80
N ARG A 5 5.00 -15.10 -12.73
CA ARG A 5 6.37 -15.61 -12.74
C ARG A 5 7.33 -14.42 -12.69
N PRO A 6 7.56 -13.84 -11.50
CA PRO A 6 8.42 -12.67 -11.36
C PRO A 6 9.83 -12.92 -11.87
N ARG A 7 10.39 -11.95 -12.59
CA ARG A 7 11.78 -12.00 -13.02
C ARG A 7 12.70 -11.81 -11.81
N ARG A 8 13.91 -12.37 -11.89
CA ARG A 8 14.98 -12.14 -10.91
C ARG A 8 16.11 -11.40 -11.59
N ALA A 9 16.68 -10.42 -10.91
CA ALA A 9 17.82 -9.65 -11.39
C ALA A 9 18.84 -9.49 -10.26
N ARG A 10 20.13 -9.50 -10.60
CA ARG A 10 21.20 -9.18 -9.65
C ARG A 10 21.45 -7.68 -9.68
N CYS A 11 21.38 -7.03 -8.52
CA CYS A 11 21.61 -5.60 -8.43
C CYS A 11 23.10 -5.29 -8.60
N ALA A 12 23.45 -4.30 -9.43
CA ALA A 12 24.84 -3.91 -9.65
C ALA A 12 25.48 -3.22 -8.43
N SER A 13 24.68 -2.57 -7.57
CA SER A 13 25.22 -1.89 -6.37
C SER A 13 25.34 -2.83 -5.17
N CYS A 14 24.26 -3.46 -4.73
CA CYS A 14 24.28 -4.31 -3.54
C CYS A 14 24.65 -5.78 -3.82
N GLN A 15 24.82 -6.15 -5.10
CA GLN A 15 25.25 -7.50 -5.54
C GLN A 15 24.29 -8.66 -5.21
N LEU A 16 23.13 -8.38 -4.60
CA LEU A 16 22.11 -9.37 -4.25
C LEU A 16 21.14 -9.64 -5.40
N THR A 17 20.49 -10.81 -5.34
CA THR A 17 19.40 -11.16 -6.26
C THR A 17 18.08 -10.60 -5.76
N HIS A 18 17.46 -9.74 -6.56
CA HIS A 18 16.14 -9.16 -6.31
C HIS A 18 15.08 -9.85 -7.16
N VAL A 19 13.88 -9.96 -6.60
CA VAL A 19 12.68 -10.32 -7.34
C VAL A 19 12.02 -9.05 -7.83
N LEU A 20 11.87 -8.91 -9.14
CA LEU A 20 11.19 -7.76 -9.76
C LEU A 20 9.68 -8.03 -9.75
N LEU A 21 8.99 -7.40 -8.81
CA LEU A 21 7.53 -7.49 -8.72
C LEU A 21 6.88 -6.47 -9.66
N PRO A 22 5.79 -6.85 -10.35
CA PRO A 22 4.97 -5.88 -11.07
C PRO A 22 4.34 -4.91 -10.07
N VAL A 23 4.06 -3.69 -10.53
CA VAL A 23 3.57 -2.61 -9.67
C VAL A 23 2.25 -2.95 -8.96
N PHE A 24 1.38 -3.75 -9.59
CA PHE A 24 0.12 -4.22 -9.01
C PHE A 24 0.25 -5.30 -7.91
N ALA A 25 1.48 -5.66 -7.50
CA ALA A 25 1.74 -6.70 -6.50
C ALA A 25 2.47 -6.16 -5.26
N LEU A 26 2.07 -6.64 -4.08
CA LEU A 26 2.76 -6.35 -2.82
C LEU A 26 3.72 -7.47 -2.43
N LEU A 27 4.83 -7.10 -1.79
CA LEU A 27 5.84 -8.02 -1.30
C LEU A 27 5.25 -9.01 -0.29
N ARG A 28 5.50 -10.31 -0.52
CA ARG A 28 4.99 -11.42 0.32
C ARG A 28 3.45 -11.46 0.41
N ARG A 29 2.75 -10.87 -0.55
CA ARG A 29 1.31 -11.03 -0.74
C ARG A 29 1.04 -11.73 -2.06
N ARG A 30 0.10 -12.66 -2.02
CA ARG A 30 -0.32 -13.43 -3.19
C ARG A 30 -1.35 -12.68 -4.01
N ASP A 31 -2.19 -11.92 -3.32
CA ASP A 31 -3.34 -11.21 -3.86
C ASP A 31 -2.91 -9.82 -4.36
N LEU A 32 -3.62 -9.30 -5.35
CA LEU A 32 -3.29 -8.03 -6.01
C LEU A 32 -3.38 -6.87 -5.02
N ALA A 33 -2.56 -5.85 -5.24
CA ALA A 33 -2.58 -4.62 -4.43
C ALA A 33 -3.99 -3.99 -4.43
N GLU A 34 -4.67 -4.03 -5.57
CA GLU A 34 -6.04 -3.55 -5.72
C GLU A 34 -7.04 -4.29 -4.83
N VAL A 35 -7.02 -5.62 -4.84
CA VAL A 35 -7.92 -6.44 -4.00
C VAL A 35 -7.68 -6.18 -2.51
N ILE A 36 -6.41 -6.12 -2.11
CA ILE A 36 -6.03 -5.87 -0.72
C ILE A 36 -6.46 -4.47 -0.30
N GLY A 37 -6.16 -3.47 -1.12
CA GLY A 37 -6.43 -2.08 -0.80
C GLY A 37 -7.92 -1.78 -0.74
N GLU A 38 -8.71 -2.31 -1.67
CA GLU A 38 -10.16 -2.15 -1.64
C GLU A 38 -10.78 -2.84 -0.42
N ALA A 39 -10.26 -4.00 -0.03
CA ALA A 39 -10.64 -4.65 1.23
C ALA A 39 -10.34 -3.77 2.47
N LEU A 40 -9.21 -3.07 2.50
CA LEU A 40 -8.89 -2.11 3.57
C LEU A 40 -9.86 -0.94 3.58
N ARG A 41 -10.21 -0.37 2.41
CA ARG A 41 -11.19 0.72 2.30
C ARG A 41 -12.57 0.30 2.77
N SER A 42 -13.07 -0.85 2.31
CA SER A 42 -14.37 -1.34 2.76
C SER A 42 -14.40 -1.61 4.27
N ARG A 43 -13.29 -2.08 4.86
CA ARG A 43 -13.23 -2.26 6.33
C ARG A 43 -13.24 -0.94 7.09
N HIS A 44 -12.40 0.02 6.70
CA HIS A 44 -12.10 1.19 7.53
C HIS A 44 -12.89 2.45 7.16
N LEU A 45 -13.43 2.54 5.93
CA LEU A 45 -14.20 3.69 5.46
C LEU A 45 -15.69 3.39 5.29
N GLU A 46 -16.05 2.18 4.84
CA GLU A 46 -17.45 1.77 4.68
C GLU A 46 -18.01 1.04 5.92
N GLY A 47 -17.13 0.64 6.86
CA GLY A 47 -17.54 0.01 8.12
C GLY A 47 -17.90 -1.47 8.01
N LEU A 48 -17.54 -2.16 6.92
CA LEU A 48 -17.82 -3.59 6.77
C LEU A 48 -17.17 -4.42 7.88
N SER A 49 -17.84 -5.48 8.30
CA SER A 49 -17.21 -6.49 9.16
C SER A 49 -16.08 -7.20 8.44
N ARG A 50 -15.14 -7.79 9.19
CA ARG A 50 -14.04 -8.59 8.61
C ARG A 50 -14.57 -9.73 7.74
N ARG A 51 -15.74 -10.30 8.07
CA ARG A 51 -16.33 -11.40 7.32
C ARG A 51 -16.86 -10.91 5.97
N GLU A 52 -17.66 -9.86 5.96
CA GLU A 52 -18.22 -9.27 4.73
C GLU A 52 -17.12 -8.78 3.80
N MET A 53 -16.08 -8.14 4.36
CA MET A 53 -14.91 -7.73 3.59
C MET A 53 -14.17 -8.92 2.97
N ALA A 54 -13.96 -10.01 3.72
CA ALA A 54 -13.28 -11.20 3.20
C ALA A 54 -14.09 -11.89 2.09
N GLU A 55 -15.41 -11.99 2.28
CA GLU A 55 -16.35 -12.50 1.28
C GLU A 55 -16.31 -11.64 0.00
N ARG A 56 -16.38 -10.31 0.13
CA ARG A 56 -16.29 -9.37 -1.00
C ARG A 56 -14.96 -9.46 -1.74
N ALA A 57 -13.86 -9.62 -1.00
CA ALA A 57 -12.53 -9.77 -1.58
C ALA A 57 -12.26 -11.18 -2.14
N GLY A 58 -13.17 -12.14 -1.94
CA GLY A 58 -13.01 -13.53 -2.40
C GLY A 58 -11.87 -14.28 -1.71
N VAL A 59 -11.57 -13.95 -0.43
CA VAL A 59 -10.49 -14.56 0.34
C VAL A 59 -10.98 -15.20 1.63
N VAL A 60 -10.21 -16.14 2.16
CA VAL A 60 -10.49 -16.73 3.48
C VAL A 60 -10.27 -15.70 4.59
N ALA A 61 -11.10 -15.75 5.63
CA ALA A 61 -11.11 -14.78 6.72
C ALA A 61 -9.75 -14.65 7.46
N ASP A 62 -8.93 -15.70 7.48
CA ASP A 62 -7.61 -15.68 8.09
C ASP A 62 -6.59 -14.85 7.27
N THR A 63 -6.72 -14.88 5.93
CA THR A 63 -5.93 -14.02 5.03
C THR A 63 -6.30 -12.55 5.22
N ALA A 64 -7.59 -12.25 5.25
CA ALA A 64 -8.09 -10.90 5.52
C ALA A 64 -7.62 -10.39 6.90
N ARG A 65 -7.67 -11.25 7.94
CA ARG A 65 -7.13 -10.92 9.28
C ARG A 65 -5.65 -10.55 9.21
N GLY A 66 -4.86 -11.29 8.44
CA GLY A 66 -3.45 -11.02 8.22
C GLY A 66 -3.18 -9.67 7.54
N TRP A 67 -4.05 -9.21 6.64
CA TRP A 67 -3.92 -7.89 6.03
C TRP A 67 -4.28 -6.78 7.01
N LEU A 68 -5.44 -6.89 7.66
CA LEU A 68 -5.93 -5.89 8.62
C LEU A 68 -4.93 -5.64 9.73
N ARG A 69 -4.48 -6.71 10.41
CA ARG A 69 -3.50 -6.60 11.49
C ARG A 69 -2.24 -5.86 11.06
N ARG A 70 -1.76 -6.11 9.83
CA ARG A 70 -0.54 -5.49 9.31
C ARG A 70 -0.74 -4.04 8.91
N PHE A 71 -1.93 -3.70 8.42
CA PHE A 71 -2.29 -2.32 8.15
C PHE A 71 -2.42 -1.54 9.45
N ASP A 72 -3.13 -2.09 10.45
CA ASP A 72 -3.30 -1.50 11.77
C ASP A 72 -1.94 -1.23 12.45
N GLU A 73 -1.03 -2.21 12.44
CA GLU A 73 0.34 -2.08 12.99
C GLU A 73 1.17 -0.96 12.33
N ARG A 74 0.82 -0.57 11.10
CA ARG A 74 1.61 0.36 10.27
C ARG A 74 0.88 1.63 9.90
N ALA A 75 -0.35 1.80 10.34
CA ALA A 75 -1.24 2.84 9.89
C ALA A 75 -0.60 4.22 10.04
N GLU A 76 0.02 4.48 11.19
CA GLU A 76 0.67 5.76 11.46
C GLU A 76 1.90 6.02 10.56
N ALA A 77 2.74 5.01 10.33
CA ALA A 77 3.88 5.14 9.42
C ALA A 77 3.41 5.36 7.97
N ILE A 78 2.37 4.64 7.55
CA ILE A 78 1.76 4.80 6.22
C ILE A 78 1.18 6.21 6.08
N ARG A 79 0.44 6.68 7.10
CA ARG A 79 -0.12 8.03 7.14
C ARG A 79 0.97 9.07 6.96
N ALA A 80 2.06 8.98 7.73
CA ALA A 80 3.18 9.92 7.66
C ALA A 80 3.89 9.88 6.29
N ASP A 81 4.21 8.69 5.78
CA ASP A 81 4.89 8.51 4.50
C ASP A 81 4.07 9.09 3.34
N PHE A 82 2.76 8.80 3.30
CA PHE A 82 1.89 9.28 2.23
C PHE A 82 1.52 10.75 2.38
N ALA A 83 1.38 11.28 3.60
CA ALA A 83 1.22 12.72 3.80
C ALA A 83 2.45 13.51 3.32
N ALA A 84 3.65 13.04 3.66
CA ALA A 84 4.89 13.63 3.18
C ALA A 84 5.00 13.55 1.64
N LEU A 85 4.56 12.43 1.05
CA LEU A 85 4.51 12.26 -0.41
C LEU A 85 3.50 13.22 -1.06
N ALA A 86 2.33 13.41 -0.45
CA ALA A 86 1.31 14.33 -0.92
C ALA A 86 1.86 15.78 -0.99
N HIS A 87 2.48 16.27 0.09
CA HIS A 87 3.10 17.60 0.10
C HIS A 87 4.31 17.72 -0.83
N ARG A 88 5.03 16.61 -1.09
CA ARG A 88 6.11 16.61 -2.09
C ARG A 88 5.57 16.83 -3.51
N TYR A 89 4.42 16.23 -3.84
CA TYR A 89 3.80 16.38 -5.15
C TYR A 89 2.97 17.65 -5.29
N ASP A 90 2.43 18.17 -4.18
CA ASP A 90 1.65 19.39 -4.12
C ASP A 90 2.10 20.23 -2.91
N PRO A 91 3.11 21.10 -3.07
CA PRO A 91 3.62 21.94 -1.98
C PRO A 91 2.60 22.94 -1.42
N GLN A 92 1.52 23.22 -2.16
CA GLN A 92 0.45 24.15 -1.73
C GLN A 92 -0.74 23.42 -1.09
N LEU A 93 -0.66 22.09 -0.96
CA LEU A 93 -1.69 21.27 -0.34
C LEU A 93 -1.98 21.76 1.10
N PRO A 94 -3.24 22.04 1.46
CA PRO A 94 -3.60 22.36 2.84
C PRO A 94 -3.35 21.16 3.76
N PRO A 95 -3.41 21.34 5.09
CA PRO A 95 -3.37 20.23 6.03
C PRO A 95 -4.40 19.15 5.69
N ILE A 96 -3.99 17.88 5.76
CA ILE A 96 -4.88 16.74 5.57
C ILE A 96 -5.69 16.55 6.85
N GLU A 97 -7.01 16.73 6.75
CA GLU A 97 -7.91 16.62 7.91
C GLU A 97 -7.99 15.17 8.43
N PRO A 98 -7.86 14.95 9.74
CA PRO A 98 -8.02 13.62 10.34
C PRO A 98 -9.44 13.08 10.18
N ARG A 99 -9.54 11.77 9.92
CA ARG A 99 -10.78 10.98 9.82
C ARG A 99 -11.16 10.33 11.16
N GLY A 100 -10.32 10.45 12.19
CA GLY A 100 -10.62 10.01 13.56
C GLY A 100 -10.18 8.58 13.89
N SER A 101 -9.44 7.90 12.99
CA SER A 101 -8.74 6.66 13.34
C SER A 101 -7.44 6.53 12.53
N PRO A 102 -6.35 5.96 13.09
CA PRO A 102 -5.08 5.86 12.38
C PRO A 102 -5.20 5.19 11.00
N CYS A 103 -6.02 4.14 10.89
CA CYS A 103 -6.24 3.42 9.63
C CYS A 103 -7.03 4.25 8.61
N ALA A 104 -8.04 4.99 9.05
CA ALA A 104 -8.80 5.89 8.16
C ALA A 104 -7.93 7.08 7.72
N ASP A 105 -7.13 7.64 8.63
CA ASP A 105 -6.20 8.73 8.34
C ASP A 105 -5.12 8.30 7.34
N ALA A 106 -4.62 7.07 7.47
CA ALA A 106 -3.68 6.49 6.51
C ALA A 106 -4.29 6.34 5.11
N LEU A 107 -5.55 5.90 5.02
CA LEU A 107 -6.27 5.79 3.74
C LEU A 107 -6.57 7.17 3.14
N GLU A 108 -6.86 8.17 3.97
CA GLU A 108 -7.04 9.55 3.52
C GLU A 108 -5.74 10.11 2.94
N ALA A 109 -4.62 9.97 3.67
CA ALA A 109 -3.31 10.38 3.20
C ALA A 109 -2.92 9.70 1.88
N ILE A 110 -3.22 8.41 1.73
CA ILE A 110 -3.06 7.67 0.47
C ILE A 110 -3.89 8.31 -0.67
N GLY A 111 -5.16 8.59 -0.41
CA GLY A 111 -6.06 9.18 -1.40
C GLY A 111 -5.61 10.56 -1.86
N VAL A 112 -5.20 11.42 -0.91
CA VAL A 112 -4.70 12.76 -1.19
C VAL A 112 -3.38 12.71 -1.96
N ALA A 113 -2.44 11.85 -1.56
CA ALA A 113 -1.18 11.65 -2.26
C ALA A 113 -1.39 11.17 -3.70
N ALA A 114 -2.32 10.23 -3.90
CA ALA A 114 -2.67 9.74 -5.24
C ALA A 114 -3.31 10.84 -6.09
N ALA A 115 -4.20 11.66 -5.52
CA ALA A 115 -4.79 12.78 -6.24
C ALA A 115 -3.73 13.82 -6.66
N ALA A 116 -2.77 14.13 -5.79
CA ALA A 116 -1.64 14.99 -6.12
C ALA A 116 -0.76 14.38 -7.22
N ALA A 117 -0.46 13.08 -7.12
CA ALA A 117 0.30 12.36 -8.13
C ALA A 117 -0.42 12.35 -9.49
N VAL A 118 -1.75 12.19 -9.54
CA VAL A 118 -2.52 12.24 -10.79
C VAL A 118 -2.41 13.60 -11.46
N ARG A 119 -2.45 14.70 -10.69
CA ARG A 119 -2.29 16.06 -11.22
C ARG A 119 -0.89 16.29 -11.79
N LEU A 120 0.14 15.75 -11.14
CA LEU A 120 1.54 15.98 -11.52
C LEU A 120 2.04 15.04 -12.62
N LEU A 121 1.68 13.75 -12.55
CA LEU A 121 2.27 12.66 -13.33
C LEU A 121 1.29 12.03 -14.32
N GLY A 122 0.00 12.33 -14.21
CA GLY A 122 -1.07 11.74 -15.00
C GLY A 122 -1.79 10.57 -14.30
N PRO A 123 -2.91 10.09 -14.89
CA PRO A 123 -3.78 9.12 -14.27
C PRO A 123 -3.14 7.73 -14.15
N ALA A 124 -3.35 7.08 -13.01
CA ALA A 124 -2.96 5.69 -12.75
C ALA A 124 -3.96 5.02 -11.79
N PRO A 125 -4.08 3.69 -11.81
CA PRO A 125 -4.84 2.96 -10.78
C PRO A 125 -4.28 3.28 -9.39
N LEU A 126 -5.16 3.60 -8.44
CA LEU A 126 -4.79 4.01 -7.08
C LEU A 126 -3.82 3.02 -6.42
N TRP A 127 -4.15 1.74 -6.48
CA TRP A 127 -3.39 0.71 -5.77
C TRP A 127 -2.08 0.33 -6.44
N ASP A 128 -1.95 0.59 -7.74
CA ASP A 128 -0.67 0.52 -8.44
C ASP A 128 0.23 1.67 -8.00
N PHE A 129 -0.31 2.89 -7.93
CA PHE A 129 0.42 4.04 -7.37
C PHE A 129 0.90 3.74 -5.93
N VAL A 130 0.03 3.26 -5.05
CA VAL A 130 0.37 2.94 -3.65
C VAL A 130 1.44 1.85 -3.55
N ALA A 131 1.30 0.79 -4.35
CA ALA A 131 2.29 -0.28 -4.37
C ALA A 131 3.63 0.22 -4.91
N GLY A 132 3.65 1.04 -5.96
CA GLY A 132 4.86 1.68 -6.47
C GLY A 132 5.52 2.60 -5.44
N ALA A 133 4.76 3.54 -4.87
CA ALA A 133 5.22 4.51 -3.89
C ALA A 133 5.78 3.86 -2.62
N SER A 134 5.18 2.74 -2.18
CA SER A 134 5.68 1.96 -1.03
C SER A 134 6.82 0.98 -1.38
N GLY A 135 7.24 0.89 -2.64
CA GLY A 135 8.19 -0.13 -3.11
C GLY A 135 7.68 -1.56 -2.92
N GLY A 136 6.37 -1.76 -3.02
CA GLY A 136 5.64 -2.99 -2.77
C GLY A 136 5.53 -3.36 -1.29
N ARG A 137 5.98 -2.49 -0.37
CA ARG A 137 6.13 -2.84 1.04
C ARG A 137 4.96 -2.40 1.90
N LEU A 138 3.86 -1.86 1.38
CA LEU A 138 2.72 -1.35 2.19
C LEU A 138 2.34 -2.26 3.39
N LEU A 139 2.18 -3.57 3.17
CA LEU A 139 1.85 -4.56 4.21
C LEU A 139 2.98 -5.56 4.51
N SER A 140 4.21 -5.23 4.16
CA SER A 140 5.38 -6.07 4.44
C SER A 140 5.66 -6.11 5.93
N ASN A 141 6.04 -7.30 6.43
CA ASN A 141 6.36 -7.57 7.84
C ASN A 141 7.86 -7.43 8.17
N THR A 142 8.70 -7.28 7.15
CA THR A 142 10.15 -7.22 7.33
C THR A 142 10.55 -5.75 7.29
N SER A 143 10.90 -5.20 8.46
CA SER A 143 12.02 -4.27 8.53
C SER A 143 13.14 -4.85 7.67
N CYS A 144 13.64 -4.07 6.72
CA CYS A 144 14.54 -4.56 5.69
C CYS A 144 15.72 -5.34 6.31
N PRO A 145 16.06 -6.56 5.85
CA PRO A 145 17.32 -7.20 6.27
C PRO A 145 18.55 -6.57 5.58
N LEU A 146 18.35 -5.54 4.73
CA LEU A 146 19.43 -4.80 4.08
C LEU A 146 19.48 -3.38 4.66
N PRO A 147 20.67 -2.90 5.06
CA PRO A 147 20.84 -1.50 5.39
C PRO A 147 20.52 -0.63 4.17
N GLY A 148 19.93 0.54 4.41
CA GLY A 148 19.81 1.57 3.38
C GLY A 148 21.21 2.04 2.94
N PRO A 149 21.46 2.29 1.65
CA PRO A 149 22.67 2.99 1.24
C PRO A 149 22.54 4.49 1.53
N ALA A 150 23.63 5.07 2.06
CA ALA A 150 23.85 6.50 2.26
C ALA A 150 23.92 7.26 0.93
#